data_AF-A0A9E3A4Y7-F1
#
_entry.id   AF-A0A9E3A4Y7-F1
#
_cell.length_a   1.000
_cell.length_b   1.000
_cell.length_c   1.000
_cell.angle_alpha   90.00
_cell.angle_beta   90.00
_cell.angle_gamma   90.00
#
_symmetry.space_group_name_H-M   'P 1'
#
loop_
_entity.id
_entity.type
_entity.pdbx_description
1 polymer ?
#
loop_
_entity_poly.entity_id
_entity_poly.type
_entity_poly.pdbx_seq_one_letter_code
_entity_poly.pdbx_strand_id
1 'polypeptide(L)'
;LTNEAKQTLDTEVVAKLKDLGQIRYINVGGHADRLGSAQYNQKLSERRADAVRAYLVSKGADASQVETLGFGKTTPVKSCPDQKDRKALIDCLAPNRRVVVEIQGTPR
;
A
#
# COMPACT_ATOMS: atom_id res chain seq x y z
N LEU A 1 -8.85 -6.88 1.61
CA LEU A 1 -8.07 -6.93 0.36
C LEU A 1 -8.91 -7.63 -0.70
N THR A 2 -9.04 -7.05 -1.90
CA THR A 2 -9.73 -7.71 -3.02
C THR A 2 -8.91 -8.90 -3.53
N ASN A 3 -9.51 -9.77 -4.34
CA ASN A 3 -8.82 -10.95 -4.86
C ASN A 3 -7.70 -10.55 -5.83
N GLU A 4 -7.92 -9.52 -6.63
CA GLU A 4 -6.93 -8.97 -7.57
C GLU A 4 -5.72 -8.43 -6.80
N ALA A 5 -5.96 -7.67 -5.72
CA ALA A 5 -4.87 -7.16 -4.88
C ALA A 5 -4.06 -8.29 -4.22
N LYS A 6 -4.72 -9.35 -3.75
CA LYS A 6 -4.05 -10.54 -3.21
C LYS A 6 -3.19 -11.22 -4.27
N GLN A 7 -3.70 -11.36 -5.49
CA GLN A 7 -2.96 -11.96 -6.61
C GLN A 7 -1.74 -11.12 -6.96
N THR A 8 -1.85 -9.79 -7.04
CA THR A 8 -0.71 -8.90 -7.26
C THR A 8 0.33 -9.03 -6.14
N LEU A 9 -0.09 -9.08 -4.87
CA LEU A 9 0.85 -9.29 -3.76
C LEU A 9 1.55 -10.65 -3.87
N ASP A 10 0.84 -11.70 -4.27
CA ASP A 10 1.42 -13.03 -4.45
C ASP A 10 2.48 -13.06 -5.57
N THR A 11 2.19 -12.44 -6.72
CA THR A 11 3.08 -12.47 -7.89
C THR A 11 4.25 -11.50 -7.78
N GLU A 12 4.04 -10.31 -7.20
CA GLU A 12 5.04 -9.24 -7.20
C GLU A 12 5.86 -9.16 -5.92
N VAL A 13 5.25 -9.49 -4.77
CA VAL A 13 5.88 -9.32 -3.46
C VAL A 13 6.31 -10.69 -2.92
N VAL A 14 5.36 -11.61 -2.75
CA VAL A 14 5.64 -12.93 -2.16
C VAL A 14 6.63 -13.72 -3.02
N ALA A 15 6.55 -13.64 -4.34
CA ALA A 15 7.56 -14.25 -5.23
C ALA A 15 8.96 -13.68 -4.95
N LYS A 16 9.13 -12.35 -4.90
CA LYS A 16 10.42 -11.72 -4.60
C LYS A 16 10.95 -12.08 -3.23
N LEU A 17 10.08 -12.18 -2.21
CA LEU A 17 10.49 -12.62 -0.87
C LEU A 17 11.09 -14.04 -0.89
N LYS A 18 10.64 -14.91 -1.80
CA LYS A 18 11.20 -16.26 -1.96
C LYS A 18 12.56 -16.28 -2.66
N ASP A 19 12.88 -15.27 -3.44
CA ASP A 19 14.16 -15.18 -4.16
C ASP A 19 15.27 -14.54 -3.29
N LEU A 20 14.88 -13.85 -2.20
CA LEU A 20 15.81 -13.28 -1.25
C LEU A 20 16.35 -14.34 -0.28
N GLY A 21 17.65 -14.25 0.02
CA GLY A 21 18.33 -15.10 1.00
C GLY A 21 18.24 -14.55 2.41
N GLN A 22 18.26 -13.21 2.52
CA GLN A 22 18.00 -12.51 3.76
C GLN A 22 17.12 -11.30 3.48
N ILE A 23 16.01 -11.20 4.19
CA ILE A 23 15.18 -9.99 4.24
C ILE A 23 15.69 -9.14 5.40
N ARG A 24 15.95 -7.85 5.15
CA ARG A 24 16.35 -6.88 6.18
C ARG A 24 15.14 -6.16 6.75
N TYR A 25 14.30 -5.60 5.89
CA TYR A 25 13.01 -4.99 6.26
C TYR A 25 12.06 -4.93 5.06
N ILE A 26 10.77 -4.81 5.37
CA ILE A 26 9.66 -4.62 4.44
C ILE A 26 8.85 -3.43 4.93
N ASN A 27 8.82 -2.34 4.15
CA ASN A 27 8.03 -1.16 4.46
C ASN A 27 6.73 -1.17 3.66
N VAL A 28 5.60 -1.01 4.34
CA VAL A 28 4.28 -0.98 3.73
C VAL A 28 3.65 0.39 3.96
N GLY A 29 3.61 1.20 2.91
CA GLY A 29 3.07 2.56 2.93
C GLY A 29 1.66 2.63 2.38
N GLY A 30 0.68 3.03 3.20
CA GLY A 30 -0.68 3.27 2.77
C GLY A 30 -0.92 4.72 2.35
N HIS A 31 -1.71 4.92 1.29
CA HIS A 31 -2.07 6.25 0.78
C HIS A 31 -3.59 6.38 0.54
N ALA A 32 -4.07 7.61 0.65
CA ALA A 32 -5.43 8.02 0.35
C ALA A 32 -5.43 9.19 -0.64
N ASP A 33 -6.53 9.35 -1.36
CA ASP A 33 -6.73 10.55 -2.17
C ASP A 33 -7.15 11.74 -1.29
N ARG A 34 -7.32 12.90 -1.92
CA ARG A 34 -7.60 14.15 -1.19
C ARG A 34 -9.01 14.24 -0.60
N LEU A 35 -9.93 13.33 -0.95
CA LEU A 35 -11.33 13.40 -0.52
C LEU A 35 -11.42 12.99 0.96
N GLY A 36 -12.16 13.78 1.76
CA GLY A 36 -12.30 13.57 3.20
C GLY A 36 -11.28 14.33 4.06
N SER A 37 -11.47 14.25 5.38
CA SER A 37 -10.62 14.95 6.36
C SER A 37 -9.22 14.34 6.42
N ALA A 38 -8.23 15.13 6.83
CA ALA A 38 -6.86 14.64 7.00
C ALA A 38 -6.79 13.50 8.02
N GLN A 39 -7.46 13.64 9.17
CA GLN A 39 -7.50 12.62 10.22
C GLN A 39 -8.16 11.32 9.76
N TYR A 40 -9.24 11.41 8.97
CA TYR A 40 -9.88 10.22 8.40
C TYR A 40 -8.95 9.50 7.44
N ASN A 41 -8.32 10.23 6.52
CA ASN A 41 -7.41 9.66 5.53
C ASN A 41 -6.16 9.07 6.16
N GLN A 42 -5.64 9.68 7.23
CA GLN A 42 -4.55 9.12 8.02
C GLN A 42 -4.91 7.71 8.52
N LYS A 43 -6.01 7.58 9.27
CA LYS A 43 -6.49 6.30 9.80
C LYS A 43 -6.84 5.29 8.70
N LEU A 44 -7.41 5.75 7.57
CA LEU A 44 -7.72 4.88 6.44
C LEU A 44 -6.45 4.32 5.80
N SER A 45 -5.43 5.16 5.64
CA SER A 45 -4.16 4.77 5.04
C SER A 45 -3.40 3.75 5.91
N GLU A 46 -3.39 3.96 7.23
CA GLU A 46 -2.82 3.02 8.21
C GLU A 46 -3.50 1.65 8.12
N ARG A 47 -4.84 1.61 8.17
CA ARG A 47 -5.59 0.35 8.05
C ARG A 47 -5.32 -0.40 6.74
N ARG A 48 -5.11 0.33 5.64
CA ARG A 48 -4.76 -0.28 4.34
C ARG A 48 -3.37 -0.92 4.40
N ALA A 49 -2.39 -0.23 4.97
CA ALA A 49 -1.05 -0.76 5.16
C ALA A 49 -1.07 -2.00 6.07
N ASP A 50 -1.79 -1.93 7.20
CA ASP A 50 -1.92 -3.04 8.14
C ASP A 50 -2.57 -4.28 7.51
N ALA A 51 -3.57 -4.09 6.64
CA ALA A 51 -4.19 -5.19 5.92
C ALA A 51 -3.20 -5.90 4.99
N VAL A 52 -2.30 -5.15 4.34
CA VAL A 52 -1.24 -5.73 3.49
C VAL A 52 -0.18 -6.42 4.36
N ARG A 53 0.25 -5.81 5.48
CA ARG A 53 1.15 -6.46 6.44
C ARG A 53 0.59 -7.79 6.93
N ALA A 54 -0.66 -7.81 7.38
CA ALA A 54 -1.31 -9.03 7.85
C ALA A 54 -1.33 -10.12 6.76
N TYR A 55 -1.56 -9.73 5.51
CA TYR A 55 -1.53 -10.65 4.38
C TYR A 55 -0.12 -11.20 4.12
N LEU A 56 0.91 -10.35 4.10
CA LEU A 56 2.29 -10.79 3.90
C LEU A 56 2.77 -11.72 5.01
N VAL A 57 2.43 -11.41 6.27
CA VAL A 57 2.72 -12.30 7.41
C VAL A 57 2.00 -13.64 7.27
N SER A 58 0.74 -13.65 6.81
CA SER A 58 0.02 -14.90 6.53
C SER A 58 0.65 -15.74 5.41
N LYS A 59 1.50 -15.13 4.57
CA LYS A 59 2.26 -15.78 3.50
C LYS A 59 3.67 -16.19 3.93
N GLY A 60 4.03 -16.00 5.20
CA GLY A 60 5.30 -16.42 5.79
C GLY A 60 6.34 -15.31 5.94
N ALA A 61 6.01 -14.04 5.68
CA ALA A 61 6.90 -12.94 6.03
C ALA A 61 7.01 -12.81 7.56
N ASP A 62 8.21 -12.54 8.07
CA ASP A 62 8.41 -12.29 9.49
C ASP A 62 7.75 -10.96 9.90
N ALA A 63 6.83 -11.02 10.86
CA ALA A 63 6.09 -9.87 11.35
C ALA A 63 6.98 -8.79 11.98
N SER A 64 8.17 -9.14 12.46
CA SER A 64 9.17 -8.21 13.02
C SER A 64 9.91 -7.42 11.93
N GLN A 65 9.90 -7.92 10.69
CA GLN A 65 10.56 -7.29 9.55
C GLN A 65 9.59 -6.39 8.74
N VAL A 66 8.28 -6.45 9.02
CA VAL A 66 7.27 -5.68 8.30
C VAL A 66 6.81 -4.49 9.11
N GLU A 67 7.18 -3.30 8.66
CA GLU A 67 6.73 -2.01 9.21
C GLU A 67 5.62 -1.41 8.36
N THR A 68 4.61 -0.80 8.99
CA THR A 68 3.49 -0.14 8.31
C THR A 68 3.48 1.35 8.60
N LEU A 69 3.22 2.15 7.56
CA LEU A 69 3.10 3.59 7.66
C LEU A 69 1.84 4.06 6.92
N GLY A 70 1.09 4.97 7.54
CA GLY A 70 0.01 5.69 6.87
C GLY A 70 0.47 7.08 6.46
N PHE A 71 0.43 7.39 5.16
CA PHE A 71 0.75 8.73 4.67
C PHE A 71 -0.49 9.61 4.52
N GLY A 72 -1.69 9.07 4.76
CA GLY A 72 -2.94 9.77 4.51
C GLY A 72 -2.98 10.32 3.09
N LYS A 73 -3.28 11.61 2.97
CA LYS A 73 -3.39 12.32 1.68
C LYS A 73 -2.18 13.24 1.36
N THR A 74 -1.06 13.07 2.05
CA THR A 74 0.08 14.02 1.97
C THR A 74 1.01 13.77 0.79
N THR A 75 0.97 12.56 0.20
CA THR A 75 1.88 12.13 -0.88
C THR A 75 1.11 11.68 -2.15
N PRO A 76 0.42 12.62 -2.84
CA PRO A 76 -0.27 12.32 -4.08
C PRO A 76 0.72 12.03 -5.22
N VAL A 77 0.43 11.03 -6.04
CA VAL A 77 1.18 10.71 -7.27
C VAL A 77 0.51 11.26 -8.52
N LYS A 78 -0.77 11.60 -8.41
CA LYS A 78 -1.54 12.20 -9.49
C LYS A 78 -2.23 13.46 -9.00
N SER A 79 -1.92 14.58 -9.67
CA SER A 79 -2.67 15.82 -9.52
C SER A 79 -3.93 15.76 -10.39
N CYS A 80 -5.07 16.12 -9.81
CA CYS A 80 -6.35 16.17 -10.49
C CYS A 80 -7.04 17.49 -10.18
N PRO A 81 -7.40 18.29 -11.19
CA PRO A 81 -8.16 19.52 -10.96
C PRO A 81 -9.51 19.21 -10.31
N ASP A 82 -10.12 20.21 -9.71
CA ASP A 82 -11.52 20.08 -9.29
C ASP A 82 -12.40 19.84 -10.53
N GLN A 83 -13.31 18.89 -10.40
CA GLN A 83 -14.22 18.45 -11.45
C GLN A 83 -15.64 18.60 -10.91
N LYS A 84 -16.55 19.15 -11.73
CA LYS A 84 -17.97 19.25 -11.38
C LYS A 84 -18.62 17.86 -11.30
N ASP A 85 -18.21 16.97 -12.20
CA ASP A 85 -18.62 15.57 -12.14
C ASP A 85 -17.81 14.81 -11.07
N ARG A 86 -18.52 14.34 -10.04
CA ARG A 86 -17.94 13.57 -8.94
C ARG A 86 -17.37 12.23 -9.41
N LYS A 87 -17.97 11.57 -10.40
CA LYS A 87 -17.48 10.29 -10.92
C LYS A 87 -16.14 10.50 -11.62
N ALA A 88 -16.07 11.47 -12.52
CA ALA A 88 -14.82 11.86 -13.19
C ALA A 88 -13.72 12.23 -12.18
N LEU A 89 -14.06 12.92 -11.08
CA LEU A 89 -13.11 13.23 -10.01
C LEU A 89 -12.57 11.96 -9.33
N ILE A 90 -13.45 11.04 -8.94
CA ILE A 90 -13.10 9.78 -8.25
C ILE A 90 -12.19 8.92 -9.12
N ASP A 91 -12.49 8.85 -10.41
CA ASP A 91 -11.72 8.10 -11.40
C ASP A 91 -10.35 8.74 -11.63
N CYS A 92 -10.29 10.07 -11.74
CA CYS A 92 -9.02 10.78 -11.84
C CYS A 92 -8.13 10.51 -10.63
N LEU A 93 -8.69 10.59 -9.42
CA LEU A 93 -7.97 10.42 -8.15
C LEU A 93 -7.62 8.97 -7.81
N ALA A 94 -8.13 7.98 -8.57
CA ALA A 94 -7.94 6.56 -8.28
C ALA A 94 -6.49 6.13 -8.02
N PRO A 95 -5.47 6.62 -8.78
CA PRO A 95 -4.07 6.24 -8.54
C PRO A 95 -3.52 6.66 -7.16
N ASN A 96 -4.14 7.64 -6.50
CA ASN A 96 -3.72 8.06 -5.15
C ASN A 96 -4.19 7.08 -4.07
N ARG A 97 -5.19 6.22 -4.35
CA ARG A 97 -5.69 5.18 -3.42
C ARG A 97 -4.86 3.91 -3.58
N ARG A 98 -3.62 3.93 -3.09
CA ARG A 98 -2.64 2.84 -3.28
C ARG A 98 -1.97 2.41 -1.98
N VAL A 99 -1.33 1.25 -2.02
CA VAL A 99 -0.35 0.80 -1.02
C VAL A 99 0.95 0.53 -1.75
N VAL A 100 2.06 1.01 -1.19
CA VAL A 100 3.41 0.78 -1.71
C VAL A 100 4.09 -0.22 -0.78
N VAL A 101 4.77 -1.21 -1.35
CA VAL A 101 5.57 -2.18 -0.61
C VAL A 101 7.01 -2.07 -1.08
N GLU A 102 7.90 -1.72 -0.16
CA GLU A 102 9.33 -1.65 -0.39
C GLU A 102 10.00 -2.76 0.39
N ILE A 103 10.89 -3.51 -0.26
CA ILE A 103 11.57 -4.65 0.33
C ILE A 103 13.07 -4.37 0.24
N GLN A 104 13.78 -4.47 1.35
CA GLN A 104 15.23 -4.48 1.36
C GLN A 104 15.73 -5.83 1.85
N GLY A 105 16.65 -6.42 1.10
CA GLY A 105 17.27 -7.70 1.42
C GLY A 105 18.43 -8.01 0.48
N THR A 106 19.07 -9.14 0.71
CA THR A 106 20.11 -9.68 -0.18
C THR A 106 19.55 -10.87 -0.97
N PRO A 107 19.87 -10.98 -2.26
CA PRO A 107 19.56 -12.18 -3.05
C PRO A 107 20.14 -13.46 -2.42
N ARG A 108 19.56 -14.61 -2.76
CA ARG A 108 20.21 -15.91 -2.54
C ARG A 108 21.38 -16.14 -3.47
#